data_AF-A0AA40LH36-F1
#
_entry.id   AF-A0AA40LH36-F1
#
_cell.length_a   1.000
_cell.length_b   1.000
_cell.length_c   1.000
_cell.angle_alpha   90.00
_cell.angle_beta   90.00
_cell.angle_gamma   90.00
#
_symmetry.space_group_name_H-M   'P 1'
#
loop_
_entity.id
_entity.type
_entity.pdbx_description
1 polymer ?
#
loop_
_entity_poly.entity_id
_entity_poly.type
_entity_poly.pdbx_seq_one_letter_code
_entity_poly.pdbx_strand_id
1 'polypeptide(L)'
;MSSNTSHHHHAVTSKKPQPERALSMTCPSVPVHSYKTPRVTTKASSGQKSVHESKALKQTKESRSQKHTRMLKEVVTETLKKHSITEAHECFTACSQRLFEISKFYLKDLKTSRGLFEEMKKTANNNAVQVIEWVLEKTSKK
;
A
#
# COMPACT_ATOMS: atom_id res chain seq x y z
N MET A 1 9.85 -45.47 42.01
CA MET A 1 11.03 -46.33 42.24
C MET A 1 11.08 -47.36 41.11
N SER A 2 12.28 -47.68 40.61
CA SER A 2 12.64 -48.44 39.38
C SER A 2 12.97 -47.53 38.17
N SER A 3 14.23 -47.09 38.00
CA SER A 3 15.41 -47.77 37.38
C SER A 3 15.38 -47.65 35.84
N ASN A 4 16.16 -46.77 35.18
CA ASN A 4 17.63 -46.71 34.94
C ASN A 4 18.11 -47.54 33.72
N THR A 5 18.62 -46.87 32.67
CA THR A 5 19.94 -47.08 31.99
C THR A 5 20.03 -46.17 30.74
N SER A 6 20.96 -45.21 30.65
CA SER A 6 22.37 -45.30 30.19
C SER A 6 22.51 -45.27 28.65
N HIS A 7 22.82 -44.11 28.06
CA HIS A 7 24.13 -43.66 27.53
C HIS A 7 24.33 -43.96 26.03
N HIS A 8 24.55 -42.90 25.24
CA HIS A 8 25.72 -42.82 24.36
C HIS A 8 26.05 -41.36 24.02
N HIS A 9 27.32 -41.03 24.23
CA HIS A 9 27.98 -39.78 23.89
C HIS A 9 28.28 -39.75 22.39
N HIS A 10 28.21 -38.57 21.75
CA HIS A 10 29.25 -38.19 20.79
C HIS A 10 29.54 -36.69 20.88
N ALA A 11 30.84 -36.42 20.97
CA ALA A 11 31.45 -35.14 21.22
C ALA A 11 31.55 -34.27 19.96
N VAL A 12 31.39 -32.96 20.19
CA VAL A 12 32.13 -31.81 19.64
C VAL A 12 32.80 -31.97 18.27
N THR A 13 32.41 -31.11 17.32
CA THR A 13 33.40 -30.30 16.59
C THR A 13 32.93 -28.85 16.45
N SER A 14 33.61 -27.96 17.17
CA SER A 14 33.66 -26.52 16.93
C SER A 14 34.38 -26.22 15.61
N LYS A 15 33.86 -25.29 14.78
CA LYS A 15 34.70 -24.35 14.01
C LYS A 15 33.93 -23.04 13.71
N LYS A 16 34.31 -21.96 14.42
CA LYS A 16 34.26 -20.57 13.96
C LYS A 16 35.46 -19.85 14.57
N PRO A 17 36.31 -19.20 13.74
CA PRO A 17 36.40 -17.71 13.70
C PRO A 17 36.52 -17.19 12.23
N GLN A 18 35.84 -16.11 11.79
CA GLN A 18 36.25 -14.67 11.81
C GLN A 18 37.26 -14.28 10.68
N PRO A 19 37.45 -12.99 10.35
CA PRO A 19 37.17 -12.35 9.06
C PRO A 19 38.43 -12.10 8.18
N GLU A 20 38.27 -11.92 6.87
CA GLU A 20 39.28 -11.23 6.07
C GLU A 20 38.67 -10.12 5.20
N ARG A 21 39.20 -8.93 5.47
CA ARG A 21 38.94 -7.64 4.85
C ARG A 21 39.97 -7.48 3.75
N ALA A 22 39.57 -7.57 2.49
CA ALA A 22 40.39 -7.07 1.39
C ALA A 22 39.93 -5.64 1.04
N LEU A 23 40.63 -4.66 1.58
CA LEU A 23 40.67 -3.32 1.00
C LEU A 23 41.66 -3.38 -0.16
N SER A 24 41.20 -3.10 -1.38
CA SER A 24 42.07 -2.53 -2.41
C SER A 24 41.40 -1.28 -2.95
N MET A 25 41.92 -0.15 -2.46
CA MET A 25 41.69 1.18 -2.99
C MET A 25 42.47 1.33 -4.29
N THR A 26 41.79 1.73 -5.37
CA THR A 26 42.36 2.67 -6.35
C THR A 26 41.21 3.38 -7.08
N CYS A 27 41.07 4.68 -6.86
CA CYS A 27 40.39 5.65 -7.73
C CYS A 27 41.45 6.72 -8.10
N PRO A 28 41.23 7.68 -9.02
CA PRO A 28 40.17 7.85 -10.03
C PRO A 28 40.74 8.22 -11.44
N SER A 29 39.88 8.29 -12.47
CA SER A 29 40.09 9.24 -13.56
C SER A 29 38.76 9.76 -14.12
N VAL A 30 38.80 11.05 -14.42
CA VAL A 30 37.74 12.05 -14.54
C VAL A 30 37.13 12.11 -15.95
N PRO A 31 36.01 12.84 -16.14
CA PRO A 31 35.00 12.60 -17.16
C PRO A 31 35.18 13.44 -18.45
N VAL A 32 34.74 12.91 -19.59
CA VAL A 32 34.55 13.67 -20.83
C VAL A 32 33.10 13.51 -21.33
N HIS A 33 32.28 14.45 -20.87
CA HIS A 33 31.47 15.35 -21.69
C HIS A 33 31.07 14.85 -23.10
N SER A 34 29.78 14.54 -23.30
CA SER A 34 29.10 14.98 -24.52
C SER A 34 27.68 15.46 -24.19
N TYR A 35 27.54 16.77 -24.32
CA TYR A 35 26.33 17.55 -24.32
C TYR A 35 25.80 17.51 -25.76
N LYS A 36 24.55 17.12 -25.96
CA LYS A 36 23.77 17.57 -27.11
C LYS A 36 22.30 17.73 -26.70
N THR A 37 21.95 18.96 -26.34
CA THR A 37 20.61 19.56 -26.52
C THR A 37 20.54 20.19 -27.91
N PRO A 38 19.43 20.81 -28.37
CA PRO A 38 18.00 20.47 -28.26
C PRO A 38 17.31 20.53 -29.66
N ARG A 39 16.13 19.90 -29.84
CA ARG A 39 15.20 20.39 -30.88
C ARG A 39 13.74 20.26 -30.48
N VAL A 40 13.09 21.42 -30.55
CA VAL A 40 11.67 21.71 -30.32
C VAL A 40 10.83 21.19 -31.48
N THR A 41 9.72 20.51 -31.17
CA THR A 41 8.49 20.57 -31.97
C THR A 41 7.26 20.41 -31.06
N THR A 42 6.59 21.54 -30.92
CA THR A 42 5.18 21.79 -30.58
C THR A 42 4.17 20.70 -30.99
N LYS A 43 3.34 20.21 -30.05
CA LYS A 43 1.88 20.51 -29.89
C LYS A 43 1.06 19.40 -29.21
N ALA A 44 0.14 19.88 -28.37
CA ALA A 44 -1.20 19.36 -28.06
C ALA A 44 -1.37 18.16 -27.10
N SER A 45 -2.00 18.47 -25.96
CA SER A 45 -3.16 17.81 -25.36
C SER A 45 -3.14 16.29 -25.17
N SER A 46 -3.26 15.85 -23.91
CA SER A 46 -4.50 15.22 -23.42
C SER A 46 -4.21 14.22 -22.30
N GLY A 47 -4.90 14.42 -21.17
CA GLY A 47 -5.51 13.31 -20.44
C GLY A 47 -4.60 12.54 -19.50
N GLN A 48 -4.76 12.83 -18.20
CA GLN A 48 -4.42 11.92 -17.10
C GLN A 48 -5.01 10.54 -17.38
N LYS A 49 -4.17 9.55 -17.70
CA LYS A 49 -4.59 8.15 -17.73
C LYS A 49 -4.64 7.62 -16.31
N SER A 50 -5.81 7.74 -15.70
CA SER A 50 -6.29 6.79 -14.68
C SER A 50 -6.24 5.40 -15.31
N VAL A 51 -5.25 4.61 -14.92
CA VAL A 51 -5.14 3.19 -15.31
C VAL A 51 -6.26 2.44 -14.61
N HIS A 52 -7.38 2.32 -15.33
CA HIS A 52 -8.47 1.44 -15.01
C HIS A 52 -8.01 0.00 -15.18
N GLU A 53 -8.09 -0.75 -14.08
CA GLU A 53 -8.44 -2.16 -14.03
C GLU A 53 -7.72 -3.10 -15.01
N SER A 54 -6.52 -3.53 -14.64
CA SER A 54 -5.94 -4.74 -15.24
C SER A 54 -6.73 -5.97 -14.79
N LYS A 55 -7.54 -6.49 -15.71
CA LYS A 55 -7.97 -7.88 -15.75
C LYS A 55 -6.78 -8.80 -15.50
N ALA A 56 -6.75 -9.45 -14.34
CA ALA A 56 -5.90 -10.62 -14.12
C ALA A 56 -6.81 -11.81 -13.82
N LEU A 57 -7.38 -12.36 -14.90
CA LEU A 57 -7.86 -13.75 -14.95
C LEU A 57 -6.65 -14.67 -14.99
N LYS A 58 -5.88 -14.70 -13.89
CA LYS A 58 -4.94 -15.77 -13.55
C LYS A 58 -5.04 -15.89 -12.05
N GLN A 59 -5.10 -17.12 -11.54
CA GLN A 59 -5.24 -17.44 -10.12
C GLN A 59 -3.93 -17.11 -9.39
N THR A 60 -3.52 -15.85 -9.44
CA THR A 60 -2.35 -15.33 -8.74
C THR A 60 -2.80 -15.10 -7.31
N LYS A 61 -2.13 -15.76 -6.36
CA LYS A 61 -2.34 -15.51 -4.93
C LYS A 61 -2.31 -14.00 -4.70
N GLU A 62 -3.39 -13.47 -4.14
CA GLU A 62 -3.49 -12.05 -3.79
C GLU A 62 -2.34 -11.66 -2.85
N SER A 63 -1.68 -10.53 -3.14
CA SER A 63 -0.71 -10.00 -2.19
C SER A 63 -1.44 -9.46 -0.95
N ARG A 64 -0.75 -9.44 0.19
CA ARG A 64 -1.30 -8.91 1.45
C ARG A 64 -1.80 -7.46 1.30
N SER A 65 -1.04 -6.60 0.63
CA SER A 65 -1.41 -5.20 0.39
C SER A 65 -2.60 -5.07 -0.54
N GLN A 66 -2.71 -5.93 -1.57
CA GLN A 66 -3.88 -6.00 -2.45
C GLN A 66 -5.13 -6.41 -1.68
N LYS A 67 -5.04 -7.41 -0.81
CA LYS A 67 -6.14 -7.81 0.06
C LYS A 67 -6.62 -6.66 0.94
N HIS A 68 -5.71 -5.96 1.62
CA HIS A 68 -6.07 -4.82 2.46
C HIS A 68 -6.70 -3.69 1.67
N THR A 69 -6.21 -3.44 0.45
CA THR A 69 -6.80 -2.46 -0.45
C THR A 69 -8.23 -2.85 -0.84
N ARG A 70 -8.49 -4.13 -1.15
CA ARG A 70 -9.84 -4.62 -1.43
C ARG A 70 -10.75 -4.47 -0.21
N MET A 71 -10.31 -4.90 0.97
CA MET A 71 -11.07 -4.76 2.22
C MET A 71 -11.42 -3.31 2.50
N LEU A 72 -10.50 -2.36 2.29
CA LEU A 72 -10.79 -0.95 2.49
C LEU A 72 -11.88 -0.44 1.54
N LYS A 73 -11.85 -0.85 0.26
CA LYS A 73 -12.92 -0.50 -0.68
C LYS A 73 -14.28 -1.02 -0.21
N GLU A 74 -14.33 -2.26 0.25
CA GLU A 74 -15.56 -2.87 0.78
C GLU A 74 -16.07 -2.11 2.00
N VAL A 75 -15.20 -1.81 2.98
CA VAL A 75 -15.55 -1.01 4.16
C VAL A 75 -16.06 0.38 3.79
N VAL A 76 -15.43 1.05 2.81
CA VAL A 76 -15.88 2.38 2.34
C VAL A 76 -17.27 2.29 1.74
N THR A 77 -17.51 1.33 0.84
CA THR A 77 -18.82 1.13 0.22
C THR A 77 -19.88 0.80 1.25
N GLU A 78 -19.60 -0.10 2.20
CA GLU A 78 -20.52 -0.43 3.30
C GLU A 78 -20.82 0.79 4.19
N THR A 79 -19.79 1.59 4.49
CA THR A 79 -19.95 2.80 5.30
C THR A 79 -20.85 3.80 4.60
N LEU A 80 -20.64 4.06 3.30
CA LEU A 80 -21.50 4.97 2.54
C LEU A 80 -22.95 4.46 2.43
N LYS A 81 -23.14 3.15 2.23
CA LYS A 81 -24.48 2.53 2.23
C LYS A 81 -25.22 2.75 3.54
N LYS A 82 -24.53 2.69 4.70
CA LYS A 82 -25.13 3.01 6.02
C LYS A 82 -25.59 4.46 6.14
N HIS A 83 -24.99 5.37 5.39
CA HIS A 83 -25.37 6.79 5.32
C HIS A 83 -26.30 7.09 4.13
N SER A 84 -26.95 6.06 3.55
CA SER A 84 -27.87 6.20 2.40
C SER A 84 -27.22 6.72 1.11
N ILE A 85 -25.88 6.71 1.02
CA ILE A 85 -25.15 7.01 -0.21
C ILE A 85 -24.85 5.69 -0.92
N THR A 86 -25.77 5.27 -1.78
CA THR A 86 -25.63 4.04 -2.58
C THR A 86 -24.91 4.31 -3.89
N GLU A 87 -24.53 3.26 -4.62
CA GLU A 87 -23.84 3.36 -5.93
C GLU A 87 -24.63 4.17 -6.98
N ALA A 88 -25.95 4.30 -6.81
CA ALA A 88 -26.81 5.12 -7.67
C ALA A 88 -26.81 6.61 -7.33
N HIS A 89 -26.27 7.00 -6.15
CA HIS A 89 -26.24 8.39 -5.72
C HIS A 89 -25.15 9.17 -6.47
N GLU A 90 -25.45 10.39 -6.92
CA GLU A 90 -24.52 11.21 -7.71
C GLU A 90 -23.18 11.48 -6.98
N CYS A 91 -23.24 11.65 -5.66
CA CYS A 91 -22.06 11.87 -4.83
C CYS A 91 -21.29 10.58 -4.49
N PHE A 92 -21.77 9.38 -4.84
CA PHE A 92 -21.14 8.13 -4.42
C PHE A 92 -19.68 8.01 -4.85
N THR A 93 -19.39 8.31 -6.11
CA THR A 93 -18.02 8.23 -6.65
C THR A 93 -17.08 9.21 -5.95
N ALA A 94 -17.53 10.44 -5.73
CA ALA A 94 -16.73 11.46 -5.07
C ALA A 94 -16.51 11.13 -3.58
N CYS A 95 -17.57 10.74 -2.87
CA CYS A 95 -17.50 10.35 -1.46
C CYS A 95 -16.63 9.10 -1.26
N SER A 96 -16.80 8.06 -2.08
CA SER A 96 -16.05 6.81 -1.95
C SER A 96 -14.56 7.01 -2.22
N GLN A 97 -14.22 7.75 -3.28
CA GLN A 97 -12.82 8.06 -3.58
C GLN A 97 -12.16 8.84 -2.44
N ARG A 98 -12.83 9.90 -1.96
CA ARG A 98 -12.28 10.77 -0.91
C ARG A 98 -12.12 10.02 0.42
N LEU A 99 -13.14 9.26 0.82
CA LEU A 99 -13.12 8.49 2.05
C LEU A 99 -12.06 7.39 2.01
N PHE A 100 -11.89 6.74 0.85
CA PHE A 100 -10.85 5.75 0.62
C PHE A 100 -9.45 6.34 0.77
N GLU A 101 -9.19 7.52 0.20
CA GLU A 101 -7.89 8.19 0.31
C GLU A 101 -7.54 8.59 1.75
N ILE A 102 -8.49 9.21 2.45
CA ILE A 102 -8.33 9.60 3.86
C ILE A 102 -8.01 8.37 4.71
N SER A 103 -8.82 7.32 4.54
CA SER A 103 -8.63 6.08 5.29
C SER A 103 -7.30 5.43 4.94
N LYS A 104 -6.94 5.34 3.66
CA LYS A 104 -5.67 4.77 3.21
C LYS A 104 -4.48 5.53 3.81
N PHE A 105 -4.55 6.86 3.91
CA PHE A 105 -3.49 7.66 4.50
C PHE A 105 -3.29 7.30 5.98
N TYR A 106 -4.36 7.29 6.77
CA TYR A 106 -4.31 6.89 8.18
C TYR A 106 -3.74 5.48 8.37
N LEU A 107 -4.15 4.53 7.52
CA LEU A 107 -3.72 3.13 7.65
C LEU A 107 -2.25 2.91 7.29
N LYS A 108 -1.62 3.81 6.52
CA LYS A 108 -0.18 3.74 6.22
C LYS A 108 0.69 3.98 7.45
N ASP A 109 0.17 4.71 8.43
CA ASP A 109 0.91 5.08 9.64
C ASP A 109 0.74 4.04 10.77
N LEU A 110 -0.13 3.04 10.56
CA LEU A 110 -0.30 1.95 11.51
C LEU A 110 0.95 1.06 11.53
N LYS A 111 1.55 0.94 12.72
CA LYS A 111 2.74 0.10 12.95
C LYS A 111 2.48 -1.40 12.79
N THR A 112 1.22 -1.82 12.92
CA THR A 112 0.80 -3.23 12.82
C THR A 112 -0.53 -3.35 12.09
N SER A 113 -0.70 -4.45 11.37
CA SER A 113 -1.99 -4.78 10.75
C SER A 113 -2.90 -5.60 11.68
N ARG A 114 -2.54 -5.81 12.94
CA ARG A 114 -3.41 -6.51 13.89
C ARG A 114 -4.64 -5.64 14.15
N GLY A 115 -5.84 -6.19 13.97
CA GLY A 115 -7.08 -5.42 14.08
C GLY A 115 -7.33 -4.43 12.94
N LEU A 116 -6.60 -4.53 11.82
CA LEU A 116 -6.66 -3.57 10.71
C LEU A 116 -8.09 -3.36 10.18
N PHE A 117 -8.91 -4.41 10.12
CA PHE A 117 -10.28 -4.31 9.64
C PHE A 117 -11.15 -3.44 10.54
N GLU A 118 -10.96 -3.50 11.86
CA GLU A 118 -11.69 -2.65 12.79
C GLU A 118 -11.21 -1.20 12.70
N GLU A 119 -9.90 -0.98 12.54
CA GLU A 119 -9.36 0.36 12.28
C GLU A 119 -9.86 0.94 10.95
N MET A 120 -9.97 0.12 9.88
CA MET A 120 -10.58 0.52 8.61
C MET A 120 -12.02 1.01 8.82
N LYS A 121 -12.85 0.22 9.52
CA LYS A 121 -14.25 0.61 9.81
C LYS A 121 -14.29 1.88 10.64
N LYS A 122 -13.52 1.95 11.73
CA LYS A 122 -13.50 3.09 12.63
C LYS A 122 -13.15 4.38 11.89
N THR A 123 -12.06 4.36 11.11
CA THR A 123 -11.62 5.53 10.35
C THR A 123 -12.64 5.91 9.27
N ALA A 124 -13.21 4.94 8.55
CA ALA A 124 -14.23 5.24 7.55
C ALA A 124 -15.49 5.86 8.18
N ASN A 125 -16.03 5.29 9.26
CA ASN A 125 -17.24 5.81 9.91
C ASN A 125 -17.02 7.21 10.50
N ASN A 126 -15.88 7.45 11.16
CA ASN A 126 -15.57 8.76 11.77
C ASN A 126 -15.47 9.89 10.74
N ASN A 127 -15.04 9.59 9.51
CA ASN A 127 -14.87 10.59 8.46
C ASN A 127 -16.06 10.69 7.50
N ALA A 128 -16.98 9.71 7.53
CA ALA A 128 -18.05 9.61 6.53
C ALA A 128 -18.93 10.86 6.46
N VAL A 129 -19.42 11.34 7.60
CA VAL A 129 -20.32 12.51 7.67
C VAL A 129 -19.64 13.75 7.08
N GLN A 130 -18.42 14.05 7.51
CA GLN A 130 -17.67 15.22 7.03
C GLN A 130 -17.39 15.15 5.53
N VAL A 131 -17.05 13.96 5.02
CA VAL A 131 -16.81 13.78 3.58
C VAL A 131 -18.11 13.96 2.80
N ILE A 132 -19.22 13.38 3.25
CA ILE A 132 -20.52 13.48 2.59
C ILE A 132 -20.98 14.94 2.55
N GLU A 133 -20.95 15.63 3.69
CA GLU A 133 -21.32 17.04 3.80
C GLU A 133 -20.46 17.92 2.89
N TRP A 134 -19.13 17.74 2.94
CA TRP A 134 -18.21 18.51 2.09
C TRP A 134 -18.44 18.27 0.60
N VAL A 135 -18.71 17.02 0.18
CA VAL A 135 -19.01 16.71 -1.22
C VAL A 135 -20.34 17.32 -1.65
N LEU A 136 -21.40 17.17 -0.84
CA LEU A 136 -22.73 17.73 -1.13
C LEU A 136 -22.67 19.25 -1.27
N GLU A 137 -21.98 19.93 -0.35
CA GLU A 137 -21.78 21.38 -0.40
C GLU A 137 -21.02 21.81 -1.68
N LYS A 138 -20.13 20.96 -2.20
CA LYS A 138 -19.41 21.21 -3.46
C LYS A 138 -20.27 20.96 -4.68
N THR A 139 -21.19 20.00 -4.65
CA THR A 139 -22.10 19.71 -5.77
C THR A 139 -23.25 20.69 -5.86
N SER A 140 -23.75 21.23 -4.73
CA SER A 140 -24.85 22.21 -4.71
C SER A 140 -24.46 23.61 -5.20
N LYS A 141 -23.16 23.90 -5.34
CA LYS A 141 -22.63 25.18 -5.86
C LYS A 141 -22.41 25.18 -7.37
N LYS A 142 -22.87 24.14 -8.06
CA LYS A 142 -22.71 23.95 -9.51
C LYS A 142 -24.04 24.19 -10.22
#